data_AF-A0A3B0ZM94-F1
#
_entry.id   AF-A0A3B0ZM94-F1
#
_cell.length_a   1.000
_cell.length_b   1.000
_cell.length_c   1.000
_cell.angle_alpha   90.00
_cell.angle_beta   90.00
_cell.angle_gamma   90.00
#
_symmetry.space_group_name_H-M   'P 1'
#
loop_
_entity.id
_entity.type
_entity.pdbx_description
1 polymer ?
#
loop_
_entity_poly.entity_id
_entity_poly.type
_entity_poly.pdbx_seq_one_letter_code
_entity_poly.pdbx_strand_id
1 'polypeptide(L)'
;PEIPLHNNPAELGARVQTRKGDVSLQTQNDKGTKAKDTMMTLVQTARKLSVNTLDYIRDRISLSYQMPSLSSLIKLRSQEKFNSS
;
A
#
# COMPACT_ATOMS: atom_id res chain seq x y z
N PRO A 1 -14.22 17.48 9.25
CA PRO A 1 -13.00 17.00 8.54
C PRO A 1 -12.47 18.08 7.59
N GLU A 2 -11.32 18.66 7.91
CA GLU A 2 -10.65 19.65 7.07
C GLU A 2 -9.89 18.90 5.97
N ILE A 3 -10.36 19.01 4.72
CA ILE A 3 -9.66 18.42 3.58
C ILE A 3 -8.57 19.42 3.19
N PRO A 4 -7.27 19.05 3.20
CA PRO A 4 -6.21 19.96 2.79
C PRO A 4 -6.46 20.44 1.36
N LEU A 5 -6.32 21.75 1.11
CA LEU A 5 -6.44 22.33 -0.23
C LEU A 5 -5.31 21.88 -1.18
N HIS A 6 -4.24 21.27 -0.63
CA HIS A 6 -3.13 20.72 -1.39
C HIS A 6 -3.32 19.22 -1.71
N ASN A 7 -2.90 18.80 -2.90
CA ASN A 7 -2.96 17.40 -3.33
C ASN A 7 -1.69 16.60 -3.01
N ASN A 8 -0.74 17.15 -2.25
CA ASN A 8 0.58 16.56 -1.98
C ASN A 8 0.54 15.06 -1.63
N PRO A 9 -0.37 14.55 -0.77
CA PRO A 9 -0.43 13.12 -0.45
C PRO A 9 -0.83 12.24 -1.64
N ALA A 10 -1.74 12.73 -2.49
CA ALA A 10 -2.17 12.04 -3.70
C ALA A 10 -1.05 12.06 -4.75
N GLU A 11 -0.41 13.22 -4.93
CA GLU A 11 0.72 13.38 -5.86
C GLU A 11 1.90 12.48 -5.49
N LEU A 12 2.26 12.40 -4.20
CA LEU A 12 3.31 11.51 -3.71
C LEU A 12 3.05 10.04 -4.07
N GLY A 13 1.79 9.59 -3.95
CA GLY A 13 1.40 8.24 -4.35
C GLY A 13 1.56 7.98 -5.85
N ALA A 14 1.13 8.93 -6.68
CA ALA A 14 1.28 8.86 -8.14
C ALA A 14 2.75 8.84 -8.57
N ARG A 15 3.59 9.70 -7.95
CA ARG A 15 5.04 9.76 -8.23
C ARG A 15 5.75 8.43 -8.01
N VAL A 16 5.36 7.65 -6.99
CA VAL A 16 5.94 6.32 -6.73
C VAL A 16 5.71 5.39 -7.92
N GLN A 17 4.53 5.44 -8.54
CA GLN A 17 4.20 4.61 -9.70
C GLN A 17 4.98 5.04 -10.94
N THR A 18 5.08 6.34 -11.20
CA THR A 18 5.87 6.91 -12.30
C THR A 18 7.34 6.52 -12.17
N ARG A 19 7.95 6.73 -11.00
CA ARG A 19 9.36 6.36 -10.73
C ARG A 19 9.61 4.86 -10.92
N LYS A 20 8.65 4.01 -10.54
CA LYS A 20 8.77 2.57 -10.78
C LYS A 20 8.69 2.23 -12.27
N GLY A 21 7.90 2.98 -13.04
CA GLY A 21 7.86 2.90 -14.50
C GLY A 21 9.19 3.33 -15.14
N ASP A 22 9.79 4.42 -14.68
CA ASP A 22 11.08 4.90 -15.19
C ASP A 22 12.18 3.84 -15.05
N VAL A 23 12.21 3.15 -13.90
CA VAL A 23 13.26 2.16 -13.58
C VAL A 23 12.98 0.79 -14.19
N SER A 24 11.70 0.36 -14.25
CA SER A 24 11.33 -1.02 -14.62
C SER A 24 10.64 -1.12 -15.98
N LEU A 25 10.54 -0.02 -16.73
CA LEU A 25 9.82 0.10 -17.99
C LEU A 25 8.34 -0.29 -17.88
N GLN A 26 7.70 -0.41 -19.04
CA GLN A 26 6.32 -0.85 -19.18
C GLN A 26 6.17 -2.37 -19.02
N THR A 27 5.00 -2.78 -18.57
CA THR A 27 4.61 -4.19 -18.52
C THR A 27 4.25 -4.67 -19.93
N GLN A 28 4.60 -5.92 -20.25
CA GLN A 28 4.41 -6.47 -21.61
C GLN A 28 3.03 -7.09 -21.84
N ASN A 29 2.28 -7.36 -20.77
CA ASN A 29 0.95 -7.95 -20.82
C ASN A 29 0.13 -7.61 -19.57
N ASP A 30 -1.17 -7.86 -19.63
CA ASP A 30 -2.12 -7.56 -18.56
C ASP A 30 -1.82 -8.27 -17.24
N LYS A 31 -1.29 -9.49 -17.30
CA LYS A 31 -0.89 -10.23 -16.09
C LYS A 31 0.27 -9.51 -15.37
N GLY A 32 1.24 -9.03 -16.12
CA GLY A 32 2.35 -8.23 -15.62
C GLY A 32 1.89 -6.91 -15.01
N THR A 33 0.95 -6.22 -15.68
CA THR A 33 0.31 -4.99 -15.15
C THR A 33 -0.37 -5.27 -13.82
N LYS A 34 -1.23 -6.30 -13.76
CA LYS A 34 -1.93 -6.69 -12.53
C LYS A 34 -0.97 -7.06 -11.40
N ALA A 35 0.09 -7.79 -11.70
CA ALA A 35 1.09 -8.17 -10.70
C ALA A 35 1.83 -6.94 -10.15
N LYS A 36 2.27 -6.02 -11.02
CA LYS A 36 2.91 -4.76 -10.64
C LYS A 36 2.00 -3.92 -9.74
N ASP A 37 0.75 -3.70 -10.15
CA ASP A 37 -0.20 -2.85 -9.44
C ASP A 37 -0.57 -3.45 -8.08
N THR A 38 -0.75 -4.77 -8.02
CA THR A 38 -1.04 -5.50 -6.77
C THR A 38 0.12 -5.36 -5.78
N MET A 39 1.34 -5.65 -6.23
CA MET A 39 2.52 -5.57 -5.36
C MET A 39 2.79 -4.14 -4.90
N MET A 40 2.62 -3.15 -5.79
CA MET A 40 2.77 -1.75 -5.43
C MET A 40 1.75 -1.31 -4.38
N THR A 41 0.49 -1.72 -4.54
CA THR A 41 -0.57 -1.46 -3.56
C THR A 41 -0.24 -2.07 -2.20
N LEU A 42 0.20 -3.33 -2.17
CA LEU A 42 0.59 -4.02 -0.93
C LEU A 42 1.74 -3.30 -0.22
N VAL A 43 2.82 -2.99 -0.95
CA VAL A 43 4.00 -2.32 -0.39
C VAL A 43 3.65 -0.94 0.16
N GLN A 44 2.94 -0.12 -0.61
CA GLN A 44 2.56 1.22 -0.17
C GLN A 44 1.62 1.18 1.04
N THR A 45 0.66 0.25 1.06
CA THR A 45 -0.29 0.11 2.17
C THR A 45 0.41 -0.38 3.44
N ALA A 46 1.28 -1.39 3.35
CA ALA A 46 2.08 -1.85 4.48
C ALA A 46 2.94 -0.73 5.07
N ARG A 47 3.61 0.06 4.21
CA ARG A 47 4.40 1.22 4.64
C ARG A 47 3.57 2.28 5.35
N LYS A 48 2.38 2.63 4.83
CA LYS A 48 1.45 3.57 5.48
C LYS A 48 0.99 3.09 6.86
N LEU A 49 0.89 1.78 7.04
CA LEU A 49 0.53 1.15 8.31
C LEU A 49 1.74 0.88 9.22
N SER A 50 2.95 1.24 8.81
CA SER A 50 4.20 0.93 9.53
C SER A 50 4.43 -0.57 9.73
N VAL A 51 3.93 -1.39 8.80
CA VAL A 51 4.12 -2.85 8.77
C VAL A 51 5.33 -3.19 7.90
N ASN A 52 6.20 -4.08 8.38
CA ASN A 52 7.32 -4.58 7.58
C ASN A 52 6.77 -5.33 6.35
N THR A 53 7.12 -4.83 5.16
CA THR A 53 6.60 -5.34 3.89
C THR A 53 7.09 -6.74 3.58
N LEU A 54 8.37 -7.06 3.87
CA LEU A 54 8.93 -8.37 3.58
C LEU A 54 8.34 -9.44 4.49
N ASP A 55 8.20 -9.13 5.79
CA ASP A 55 7.58 -10.04 6.75
C ASP A 55 6.12 -10.30 6.39
N TYR A 56 5.39 -9.25 5.99
CA TYR A 56 4.00 -9.39 5.55
C TYR A 56 3.86 -10.26 4.31
N ILE A 57 4.70 -10.05 3.29
CA ILE A 57 4.69 -10.88 2.08
C ILE A 57 5.03 -12.34 2.42
N ARG A 58 6.05 -12.55 3.26
CA ARG A 58 6.44 -13.89 3.71
C ARG A 58 5.30 -14.60 4.43
N ASP A 59 4.59 -13.92 5.32
CA ASP A 59 3.44 -14.46 6.05
C ASP A 59 2.31 -14.89 5.09
N ARG A 60 2.04 -14.10 4.04
CA ARG A 60 1.00 -14.45 3.04
C ARG A 60 1.42 -15.58 2.11
N ILE A 61 2.67 -15.61 1.65
CA ILE A 61 3.17 -16.66 0.75
C ILE A 61 3.32 -17.99 1.48
N SER A 62 3.73 -17.97 2.75
CA SER A 62 3.83 -19.18 3.58
C SER A 62 2.48 -19.68 4.11
N LEU A 63 1.38 -18.95 3.84
CA LEU A 63 0.04 -19.27 4.33
C LEU A 63 -0.05 -19.35 5.86
N SER A 64 0.87 -18.71 6.58
CA SER A 64 0.90 -18.72 8.05
C SER A 64 -0.19 -17.85 8.65
N TYR A 65 -0.56 -16.76 7.97
CA TYR A 65 -1.61 -15.81 8.35
C TYR A 65 -1.54 -15.31 9.82
N GLN A 66 -0.34 -15.25 10.39
CA GLN A 66 -0.12 -14.82 11.78
C GLN A 66 -0.23 -13.30 11.90
N MET A 67 0.11 -12.58 10.84
CA MET A 67 -0.04 -11.13 10.81
C MET A 67 -1.48 -10.73 10.46
N PRO A 68 -2.06 -9.72 11.15
CA PRO A 68 -3.39 -9.22 10.81
C PRO A 68 -3.43 -8.70 9.37
N SER A 69 -4.59 -8.80 8.73
CA SER A 69 -4.76 -8.27 7.37
C SER A 69 -4.57 -6.76 7.34
N LEU A 70 -3.99 -6.23 6.25
CA LEU A 70 -3.86 -4.78 6.08
C LEU A 70 -5.22 -4.08 6.12
N SER A 71 -6.30 -4.74 5.65
CA SER A 71 -7.66 -4.20 5.72
C SER A 71 -8.17 -4.11 7.16
N SER A 72 -7.90 -5.10 8.01
CA SER A 72 -8.22 -5.04 9.45
C SER A 72 -7.47 -3.88 10.13
N LEU A 73 -6.19 -3.71 9.81
CA LEU A 73 -5.38 -2.62 10.37
C LEU A 73 -5.85 -1.23 9.92
N ILE A 74 -6.30 -1.08 8.67
CA ILE A 74 -6.92 0.16 8.19
C ILE A 74 -8.15 0.51 9.02
N LYS A 75 -9.03 -0.46 9.27
CA LYS A 75 -10.25 -0.25 10.08
C LYS A 75 -9.90 0.16 11.51
N LEU A 76 -8.95 -0.53 12.13
CA LEU A 76 -8.49 -0.24 13.49
C LEU A 76 -7.96 1.20 13.61
N ARG A 77 -7.02 1.60 12.73
CA ARG A 77 -6.46 2.97 12.76
C ARG A 77 -7.49 4.05 12.45
N SER A 78 -8.48 3.74 11.61
CA SER A 78 -9.58 4.67 11.35
C SER A 78 -10.42 4.91 12.61
N GLN A 79 -10.68 3.87 13.40
CA GLN A 79 -11.42 3.97 14.66
C GLN A 79 -10.61 4.72 15.73
N GLU A 80 -9.32 4.41 15.88
CA GLU A 80 -8.41 5.12 16.80
C GLU A 80 -8.38 6.63 16.53
N LYS A 81 -8.26 7.03 15.26
CA LYS A 81 -8.29 8.45 14.87
C LYS A 81 -9.61 9.13 15.22
N PHE A 82 -10.74 8.45 15.00
CA PHE A 82 -12.05 8.99 15.35
C PHE A 82 -12.21 9.19 16.85
N ASN A 83 -11.78 8.20 17.65
CA ASN A 83 -11.90 8.26 19.11
C ASN A 83 -10.94 9.29 19.77
N SER A 84 -9.88 9.67 19.06
CA SER A 84 -8.87 10.63 19.53
C SER A 84 -9.11 12.07 19.05
N SER A 85 -10.18 12.32 18.28
CA SER A 85 -10.58 13.63 17.74
C SER A 85 -11.80 14.15 18.47
#